data_AF-A0A1F7HJI7-F1
#
_entry.id   AF-A0A1F7HJI7-F1
#
_cell.length_a   1.000
_cell.length_b   1.000
_cell.length_c   1.000
_cell.angle_alpha   90.00
_cell.angle_beta   90.00
_cell.angle_gamma   90.00
#
_symmetry.space_group_name_H-M   'P 1'
#
loop_
_entity.id
_entity.type
_entity.pdbx_description
1 polymer ?
#
loop_
_entity_poly.entity_id
_entity_poly.type
_entity_poly.pdbx_seq_one_letter_code
_entity_poly.pdbx_strand_id
1 'polypeptide(L)'
;MEIEPNGGQRSEIGKEATKEQLTASRIAFYMDLLEISGSAAQDFARSKGDTENLDKKSVKQLIRETRTALVDLYFIREQGLDTDAFDVQWGERATDFKGILEGINPELDQRSEELNQKAPNINSFERAKILLKARKKLQKMSESQKAQLLSIVGYADSEESASVAKKIGVSGVLTSLYAYPYIVGIAGAIALEKANPLIHLEDISSRSTQLTIALSYLLSYSAAFVNSQSNIRLLRDPNINTCPNIFATGLYFILKKIVPEKELVADLGVRAGTFAPGLIQEPFAISSLFIPALGPGAVFARNIAGGLLNLGQAGINEIWLKRKGIKS
;
A
#
# COMPACT_ATOMS: atom_id res chain seq x y z
N MET A 1 -52.46 17.84 -34.92
CA MET A 1 -51.21 17.50 -35.59
C MET A 1 -50.12 17.79 -34.58
N GLU A 2 -49.97 16.88 -33.62
CA GLU A 2 -48.99 16.98 -32.53
C GLU A 2 -47.78 16.16 -32.95
N ILE A 3 -46.62 16.80 -32.93
CA ILE A 3 -45.33 16.18 -33.22
C ILE A 3 -44.87 15.57 -31.90
N GLU A 4 -44.91 14.24 -31.80
CA GLU A 4 -44.23 13.52 -30.72
C GLU A 4 -42.73 13.81 -30.78
N PRO A 5 -42.08 14.20 -29.67
CA PRO A 5 -40.63 14.14 -29.61
C PRO A 5 -40.26 12.68 -29.46
N ASN A 6 -39.74 12.12 -30.55
CA ASN A 6 -39.13 10.80 -30.62
C ASN A 6 -37.97 10.74 -29.62
N GLY A 7 -38.30 10.40 -28.38
CA GLY A 7 -37.37 10.08 -27.30
C GLY A 7 -36.70 8.76 -27.62
N GLY A 8 -35.84 8.78 -28.64
CA GLY A 8 -34.91 7.70 -28.91
C GLY A 8 -34.06 7.52 -27.68
N GLN A 9 -34.42 6.52 -26.87
CA GLN A 9 -33.48 5.82 -26.02
C GLN A 9 -32.27 5.49 -26.92
N ARG A 10 -31.22 6.30 -26.81
CA ARG A 10 -29.89 5.83 -27.18
C ARG A 10 -29.63 4.66 -26.27
N SER A 11 -29.86 3.45 -26.76
CA SER A 11 -29.28 2.25 -26.19
C SER A 11 -27.81 2.57 -25.94
N GLU A 12 -27.39 2.59 -24.67
CA GLU A 12 -25.98 2.57 -24.31
C GLU A 12 -25.41 1.27 -24.89
N ILE A 13 -24.91 1.35 -26.12
CA ILE A 13 -24.08 0.32 -26.70
C ILE A 13 -22.96 0.10 -25.70
N GLY A 14 -22.91 -1.11 -25.15
CA GLY A 14 -22.08 -1.51 -24.01
C GLY A 14 -20.68 -0.93 -24.14
N LYS A 15 -20.38 0.06 -23.30
CA LYS A 15 -19.08 0.71 -23.28
C LYS A 15 -18.04 -0.36 -22.95
N GLU A 16 -17.12 -0.65 -23.87
CA GLU A 16 -16.03 -1.57 -23.56
C GLU A 16 -15.07 -0.91 -22.57
N ALA A 17 -14.62 -1.69 -21.58
CA ALA A 17 -13.68 -1.19 -20.58
C ALA A 17 -12.28 -0.99 -21.18
N THR A 18 -11.63 0.12 -20.84
CA THR A 18 -10.22 0.33 -21.23
C THR A 18 -9.30 -0.64 -20.49
N LYS A 19 -8.08 -0.84 -20.99
CA LYS A 19 -7.08 -1.68 -20.33
C LYS A 19 -6.83 -1.25 -18.88
N GLU A 20 -6.75 0.05 -18.61
CA GLU A 20 -6.54 0.57 -17.26
C GLU A 20 -7.74 0.33 -16.34
N GLN A 21 -8.96 0.35 -16.90
CA GLN A 21 -10.19 0.04 -16.17
C GLN A 21 -10.26 -1.45 -15.82
N LEU A 22 -9.94 -2.32 -16.77
CA LEU A 22 -9.85 -3.77 -16.55
C LEU A 22 -8.75 -4.10 -15.53
N THR A 23 -7.58 -3.48 -15.64
CA THR A 23 -6.49 -3.66 -14.66
C THR A 23 -6.91 -3.18 -13.27
N ALA A 24 -7.57 -2.02 -13.16
CA ALA A 24 -8.09 -1.55 -11.88
C ALA A 24 -9.14 -2.50 -11.29
N SER A 25 -10.04 -3.03 -12.11
CA SER A 25 -11.03 -4.02 -11.71
C SER A 25 -10.35 -5.31 -11.18
N ARG A 26 -9.34 -5.83 -11.89
CA ARG A 26 -8.56 -7.00 -11.45
C ARG A 26 -7.79 -6.75 -10.16
N ILE A 27 -7.19 -5.56 -9.98
CA ILE A 27 -6.56 -5.19 -8.71
C ILE A 27 -7.60 -5.17 -7.60
N ALA A 28 -8.78 -4.58 -7.84
CA ALA A 28 -9.86 -4.52 -6.86
C ALA A 28 -10.32 -5.92 -6.45
N PHE A 29 -10.56 -6.79 -7.44
CA PHE A 29 -10.92 -8.19 -7.21
C PHE A 29 -9.85 -8.91 -6.39
N TYR A 30 -8.58 -8.76 -6.75
CA TYR A 30 -7.49 -9.36 -5.98
C TYR A 30 -7.43 -8.85 -4.53
N MET A 31 -7.77 -7.57 -4.29
CA MET A 31 -7.86 -7.04 -2.93
C MET A 31 -9.00 -7.65 -2.13
N ASP A 32 -10.09 -8.00 -2.79
CA ASP A 32 -11.29 -8.61 -2.20
C ASP A 32 -11.06 -10.12 -1.98
N LEU A 33 -10.43 -10.84 -2.91
CA LEU A 33 -9.92 -12.21 -2.71
C LEU A 33 -9.05 -12.29 -1.46
N LEU A 34 -8.10 -11.37 -1.32
CA LEU A 34 -7.22 -11.29 -0.15
C LEU A 34 -7.96 -11.03 1.17
N GLU A 35 -9.13 -10.38 1.13
CA GLU A 35 -10.01 -10.10 2.27
C GLU A 35 -10.88 -11.33 2.61
N ILE A 36 -11.54 -11.92 1.61
CA ILE A 36 -12.42 -13.08 1.75
C ILE A 36 -11.61 -14.28 2.23
N SER A 37 -10.52 -14.62 1.54
CA SER A 37 -9.60 -15.69 1.97
C SER A 37 -8.99 -15.40 3.34
N GLY A 38 -8.77 -14.13 3.68
CA GLY A 38 -8.25 -13.73 4.99
C GLY A 38 -9.27 -13.91 6.13
N SER A 39 -10.56 -13.80 5.84
CA SER A 39 -11.65 -14.04 6.78
C SER A 39 -11.87 -15.54 6.96
N ALA A 40 -11.96 -16.28 5.85
CA ALA A 40 -12.05 -17.74 5.86
C ALA A 40 -10.87 -18.40 6.61
N ALA A 41 -9.64 -17.90 6.40
CA ALA A 41 -8.46 -18.37 7.12
C ALA A 41 -8.52 -18.10 8.64
N GLN A 42 -9.14 -17.00 9.05
CA GLN A 42 -9.34 -16.70 10.48
C GLN A 42 -10.34 -17.63 11.12
N ASP A 43 -11.45 -17.89 10.44
CA ASP A 43 -12.50 -18.78 10.95
C ASP A 43 -11.98 -20.22 11.04
N PHE A 44 -11.26 -20.68 10.02
CA PHE A 44 -10.58 -21.97 10.04
C PHE A 44 -9.56 -22.07 11.19
N ALA A 45 -8.67 -21.09 11.32
CA ALA A 45 -7.62 -21.13 12.34
C ALA A 45 -8.16 -21.00 13.77
N ARG A 46 -9.30 -20.31 13.97
CA ARG A 46 -10.00 -20.30 15.27
C ARG A 46 -10.58 -21.66 15.59
N SER A 47 -11.34 -22.25 14.67
CA SER A 47 -11.92 -23.59 14.84
C SER A 47 -10.85 -24.65 15.14
N LYS A 48 -9.75 -24.64 14.39
CA LYS A 48 -8.59 -25.52 14.61
C LYS A 48 -7.85 -25.19 15.91
N GLY A 49 -7.65 -23.91 16.21
CA GLY A 49 -6.99 -23.47 17.44
C GLY A 49 -7.71 -23.94 18.69
N ASP A 50 -9.05 -23.89 18.69
CA ASP A 50 -9.90 -24.35 19.79
C ASP A 50 -9.91 -25.88 19.90
N THR A 51 -9.87 -26.59 18.76
CA THR A 51 -9.90 -28.07 18.73
C THR A 51 -8.54 -28.69 19.10
N GLU A 52 -7.44 -28.08 18.64
CA GLU A 52 -6.07 -28.61 18.78
C GLU A 52 -5.28 -27.91 19.90
N ASN A 53 -5.91 -27.03 20.69
CA ASN A 53 -5.29 -26.23 21.76
C ASN A 53 -4.01 -25.49 21.32
N LEU A 54 -4.07 -24.82 20.17
CA LEU A 54 -2.91 -24.12 19.60
C LEU A 54 -2.61 -22.83 20.36
N ASP A 55 -1.32 -22.51 20.51
CA ASP A 55 -0.90 -21.23 21.06
C ASP A 55 -1.18 -20.07 20.08
N LYS A 56 -1.20 -18.84 20.60
CA LYS A 56 -1.51 -17.64 19.82
C LYS A 56 -0.56 -17.42 18.64
N LYS A 57 0.70 -17.89 18.74
CA LYS A 57 1.68 -17.78 17.66
C LYS A 57 1.34 -18.76 16.53
N SER A 58 1.00 -20.00 16.86
CA SER A 58 0.61 -21.03 15.90
C SER A 58 -0.68 -20.66 15.19
N VAL A 59 -1.68 -20.12 15.88
CA VAL A 59 -2.92 -19.61 15.25
C VAL A 59 -2.60 -18.53 14.23
N LYS A 60 -1.73 -17.57 14.56
CA LYS A 60 -1.32 -16.51 13.61
C LYS A 60 -0.57 -17.05 12.40
N GLN A 61 0.26 -18.07 12.59
CA GLN A 61 0.99 -18.71 11.52
C GLN A 61 0.02 -19.47 10.60
N LEU A 62 -0.91 -20.22 11.18
CA LEU A 62 -1.95 -20.95 10.46
C LEU A 62 -2.81 -20.01 9.61
N ILE A 63 -3.23 -18.86 10.14
CA ILE A 63 -3.95 -17.83 9.37
C ILE A 63 -3.16 -17.41 8.13
N ARG A 64 -1.84 -17.21 8.24
CA ARG A 64 -0.99 -16.79 7.12
C ARG A 64 -0.84 -17.90 6.08
N GLU A 65 -0.63 -19.13 6.53
CA GLU A 65 -0.49 -20.31 5.69
C GLU A 65 -1.78 -20.58 4.92
N THR A 66 -2.92 -20.69 5.62
CA THR A 66 -4.23 -20.91 5.00
C THR A 66 -4.57 -19.81 4.01
N ARG A 67 -4.38 -18.54 4.38
CA ARG A 67 -4.65 -17.43 3.45
C ARG A 67 -3.75 -17.49 2.21
N THR A 68 -2.49 -17.90 2.34
CA THR A 68 -1.59 -18.04 1.20
C THR A 68 -2.05 -19.19 0.30
N ALA A 69 -2.34 -20.35 0.90
CA ALA A 69 -2.81 -21.53 0.20
C ALA A 69 -4.13 -21.29 -0.56
N LEU A 70 -5.09 -20.59 0.04
CA LEU A 70 -6.36 -20.25 -0.61
C LEU A 70 -6.18 -19.35 -1.84
N VAL A 71 -5.25 -18.40 -1.77
CA VAL A 71 -4.94 -17.52 -2.90
C VAL A 71 -4.24 -18.30 -4.01
N ASP A 72 -3.29 -19.17 -3.66
CA ASP A 72 -2.58 -20.01 -4.63
C ASP A 72 -3.55 -20.97 -5.34
N LEU A 73 -4.43 -21.65 -4.59
CA LEU A 73 -5.47 -22.52 -5.15
C LEU A 73 -6.44 -21.78 -6.08
N TYR A 74 -6.85 -20.55 -5.71
CA TYR A 74 -7.72 -19.75 -6.56
C TYR A 74 -7.08 -19.51 -7.94
N PHE A 75 -5.79 -19.17 -7.97
CA PHE A 75 -5.10 -18.95 -9.24
C PHE A 75 -4.81 -20.23 -10.01
N ILE A 76 -4.52 -21.34 -9.33
CA ILE A 76 -4.42 -22.67 -9.97
C ILE A 76 -5.74 -23.00 -10.69
N ARG A 77 -6.88 -22.83 -10.02
CA ARG A 77 -8.23 -23.01 -10.59
C ARG A 77 -8.45 -22.12 -11.81
N GLU A 78 -8.23 -20.81 -11.68
CA GLU A 78 -8.47 -19.84 -12.75
C GLU A 78 -7.60 -20.09 -13.99
N GLN A 79 -6.40 -20.61 -13.80
CA GLN A 79 -5.46 -20.91 -14.89
C GLN A 79 -5.65 -22.32 -15.46
N GLY A 80 -6.54 -23.13 -14.89
CA GLY A 80 -6.73 -24.52 -15.28
C GLY A 80 -5.48 -25.39 -15.06
N LEU A 81 -4.66 -25.04 -14.07
CA LEU A 81 -3.46 -25.80 -13.71
C LEU A 81 -3.80 -26.98 -12.81
N ASP A 82 -2.92 -27.98 -12.81
CA ASP A 82 -3.02 -29.13 -11.92
C ASP A 82 -2.73 -28.75 -10.46
N THR A 83 -3.37 -29.44 -9.53
CA THR A 83 -3.15 -29.30 -8.08
C THR A 83 -2.05 -30.20 -7.55
N ASP A 84 -1.43 -31.08 -8.35
CA ASP A 84 -0.38 -32.01 -7.90
C ASP A 84 0.75 -31.34 -7.08
N ALA A 85 1.32 -30.24 -7.59
CA ALA A 85 2.39 -29.52 -6.89
C ALA A 85 1.90 -28.89 -5.57
N PHE A 86 0.65 -28.45 -5.55
CA PHE A 86 0.01 -27.90 -4.36
C PHE A 86 -0.22 -29.00 -3.32
N ASP A 87 -0.70 -30.17 -3.74
CA ASP A 87 -0.97 -31.31 -2.87
C ASP A 87 0.32 -31.84 -2.25
N VAL A 88 1.42 -31.89 -3.01
CA VAL A 88 2.75 -32.21 -2.49
C VAL A 88 3.21 -31.18 -1.45
N GLN A 89 3.00 -29.88 -1.72
CA GLN A 89 3.43 -28.80 -0.83
C GLN A 89 2.68 -28.80 0.51
N TRP A 90 1.36 -29.06 0.49
CA TRP A 90 0.50 -28.89 1.66
C TRP A 90 0.05 -30.20 2.32
N GLY A 91 0.30 -31.34 1.68
CA GLY A 91 0.02 -32.68 2.22
C GLY A 91 -1.44 -32.85 2.62
N GLU A 92 -1.66 -33.39 3.83
CA GLU A 92 -3.02 -33.64 4.35
C GLU A 92 -3.88 -32.36 4.48
N ARG A 93 -3.26 -31.18 4.65
CA ARG A 93 -3.98 -29.91 4.73
C ARG A 93 -4.49 -29.41 3.38
N ALA A 94 -4.02 -30.00 2.28
CA ALA A 94 -4.47 -29.60 0.94
C ALA A 94 -5.98 -29.80 0.79
N THR A 95 -6.53 -30.91 1.31
CA THR A 95 -7.97 -31.20 1.29
C THR A 95 -8.77 -30.15 2.06
N ASP A 96 -8.31 -29.76 3.26
CA ASP A 96 -8.96 -28.69 4.04
C ASP A 96 -8.99 -27.38 3.26
N PHE A 97 -7.86 -26.99 2.63
CA PHE A 97 -7.78 -25.75 1.88
C PHE A 97 -8.64 -25.74 0.62
N LYS A 98 -8.72 -26.88 -0.09
CA LYS A 98 -9.63 -27.04 -1.24
C LYS A 98 -11.09 -26.89 -0.80
N GLY A 99 -11.50 -27.57 0.28
CA GLY A 99 -12.86 -27.47 0.80
C GLY A 99 -13.23 -26.05 1.28
N ILE A 100 -12.30 -25.34 1.92
CA ILE A 100 -12.51 -23.93 2.30
C ILE A 100 -12.66 -23.06 1.05
N LEU A 101 -11.82 -23.25 0.03
CA LEU A 101 -11.92 -22.49 -1.21
C LEU A 101 -13.27 -22.74 -1.91
N GLU A 102 -13.72 -23.98 -1.98
CA GLU A 102 -15.04 -24.34 -2.51
C GLU A 102 -16.17 -23.60 -1.80
N GLY A 103 -16.07 -23.46 -0.47
CA GLY A 103 -17.06 -22.72 0.32
C GLY A 103 -17.11 -21.21 0.01
N ILE A 104 -15.97 -20.59 -0.34
CA ILE A 104 -15.91 -19.15 -0.65
C ILE A 104 -16.00 -18.83 -2.15
N ASN A 105 -15.87 -19.83 -3.03
CA ASN A 105 -15.95 -19.65 -4.48
C ASN A 105 -17.22 -18.93 -4.95
N PRO A 106 -18.43 -19.23 -4.44
CA PRO A 106 -19.64 -18.50 -4.87
C PRO A 106 -19.55 -16.99 -4.60
N GLU A 107 -18.97 -16.59 -3.47
CA GLU A 107 -18.76 -15.18 -3.14
C GLU A 107 -17.70 -14.55 -4.06
N LEU A 108 -16.60 -15.27 -4.32
CA LEU A 108 -15.55 -14.81 -5.22
C LEU A 108 -16.04 -14.64 -6.66
N ASP A 109 -16.79 -15.61 -7.18
CA ASP A 109 -17.33 -15.61 -8.53
C ASP A 109 -18.33 -14.45 -8.67
N GLN A 110 -19.21 -14.23 -7.68
CA GLN A 110 -20.11 -13.07 -7.64
C GLN A 110 -19.34 -11.73 -7.65
N ARG A 111 -18.30 -11.60 -6.82
CA ARG A 111 -17.48 -10.37 -6.77
C ARG A 111 -16.74 -10.10 -8.06
N SER A 112 -16.21 -11.15 -8.70
CA SER A 112 -15.57 -11.06 -10.00
C SER A 112 -16.54 -10.54 -11.05
N GLU A 113 -17.75 -11.09 -11.09
CA GLU A 113 -18.79 -10.66 -12.03
C GLU A 113 -19.23 -9.21 -11.79
N GLU A 114 -19.50 -8.82 -10.53
CA GLU A 114 -19.86 -7.44 -10.17
C GLU A 114 -18.80 -6.43 -10.60
N LEU A 115 -17.51 -6.76 -10.41
CA LEU A 115 -16.40 -5.89 -10.75
C LEU A 115 -16.13 -5.85 -12.26
N ASN A 116 -16.35 -6.95 -12.98
CA ASN A 116 -16.26 -6.99 -14.43
C ASN A 116 -17.36 -6.16 -15.09
N GLN A 117 -18.60 -6.26 -14.59
CA GLN A 117 -19.73 -5.44 -15.06
C GLN A 117 -19.50 -3.94 -14.80
N LYS A 118 -18.87 -3.58 -13.67
CA LYS A 118 -18.56 -2.19 -13.32
C LYS A 118 -17.32 -1.65 -14.04
N ALA A 119 -16.46 -2.51 -14.60
CA ALA A 119 -15.17 -2.11 -15.16
C ALA A 119 -15.26 -0.93 -16.14
N PRO A 120 -16.19 -0.90 -17.13
CA PRO A 120 -16.27 0.21 -18.09
C PRO A 120 -16.58 1.58 -17.47
N ASN A 121 -17.14 1.59 -16.27
CA ASN A 121 -17.56 2.79 -15.56
C ASN A 121 -16.54 3.24 -14.51
N ILE A 122 -15.45 2.49 -14.29
CA ILE A 122 -14.42 2.86 -13.32
C ILE A 122 -13.74 4.15 -13.79
N ASN A 123 -13.97 5.23 -13.06
CA ASN A 123 -13.39 6.53 -13.37
C ASN A 123 -12.00 6.72 -12.74
N SER A 124 -11.31 7.83 -13.05
CA SER A 124 -9.97 8.13 -12.51
C SER A 124 -9.90 8.20 -10.98
N PHE A 125 -10.95 8.69 -10.33
CA PHE A 125 -11.03 8.77 -8.88
C PHE A 125 -11.16 7.37 -8.24
N GLU A 126 -11.99 6.51 -8.81
CA GLU A 126 -12.15 5.13 -8.36
C GLU A 126 -10.88 4.31 -8.57
N ARG A 127 -10.19 4.48 -9.71
CA ARG A 127 -8.86 3.89 -9.93
C ARG A 127 -7.87 4.33 -8.84
N ALA A 128 -7.84 5.62 -8.50
CA ALA A 128 -6.98 6.12 -7.43
C ALA A 128 -7.34 5.50 -6.07
N LYS A 129 -8.63 5.33 -5.77
CA LYS A 129 -9.11 4.68 -4.54
C LYS A 129 -8.67 3.21 -4.47
N ILE A 130 -8.78 2.46 -5.58
CA ILE A 130 -8.32 1.07 -5.67
C ILE A 130 -6.82 0.98 -5.43
N LEU A 131 -6.04 1.82 -6.10
CA LEU A 131 -4.59 1.89 -5.91
C LEU A 131 -4.21 2.27 -4.46
N LEU A 132 -5.00 3.14 -3.81
CA LEU A 132 -4.79 3.47 -2.41
C LEU A 132 -5.12 2.30 -1.47
N LYS A 133 -6.17 1.51 -1.74
CA LYS A 133 -6.49 0.27 -1.00
C LYS A 133 -5.35 -0.73 -1.14
N ALA A 134 -4.87 -0.97 -2.37
CA ALA A 134 -3.72 -1.83 -2.64
C ALA A 134 -2.46 -1.34 -1.91
N ARG A 135 -2.16 -0.03 -2.00
CA ARG A 135 -1.05 0.61 -1.30
C ARG A 135 -1.06 0.30 0.20
N LYS A 136 -2.19 0.50 0.88
CA LYS A 136 -2.30 0.25 2.34
C LYS A 136 -2.01 -1.20 2.72
N LYS A 137 -2.26 -2.15 1.82
CA LYS A 137 -2.03 -3.58 2.04
C LYS A 137 -0.63 -4.05 1.65
N LEU A 138 0.11 -3.32 0.79
CA LEU A 138 1.44 -3.74 0.28
C LEU A 138 2.41 -4.22 1.37
N GLN A 139 2.46 -3.54 2.51
CA GLN A 139 3.37 -3.90 3.61
C GLN A 139 3.00 -5.24 4.28
N LYS A 140 1.73 -5.63 4.22
CA LYS A 140 1.21 -6.86 4.84
C LYS A 140 1.16 -8.04 3.87
N MET A 141 1.53 -7.84 2.60
CA MET A 141 1.57 -8.89 1.59
C MET A 141 2.85 -9.71 1.71
N SER A 142 2.74 -11.02 1.50
CA SER A 142 3.90 -11.89 1.23
C SER A 142 4.56 -11.52 -0.10
N GLU A 143 5.78 -12.01 -0.34
CA GLU A 143 6.45 -11.82 -1.63
C GLU A 143 5.66 -12.45 -2.80
N SER A 144 5.07 -13.64 -2.59
CA SER A 144 4.18 -14.28 -3.58
C SER A 144 2.97 -13.41 -3.89
N GLN A 145 2.32 -12.85 -2.86
CA GLN A 145 1.17 -11.96 -3.03
C GLN A 145 1.51 -10.66 -3.78
N LYS A 146 2.72 -10.13 -3.58
CA LYS A 146 3.22 -8.97 -4.33
C LYS A 146 3.49 -9.34 -5.79
N ALA A 147 4.14 -10.48 -6.04
CA ALA A 147 4.40 -10.95 -7.40
C ALA A 147 3.09 -11.14 -8.18
N GLN A 148 2.05 -11.67 -7.53
CA GLN A 148 0.73 -11.82 -8.15
C GLN A 148 0.03 -10.48 -8.41
N LEU A 149 0.16 -9.50 -7.51
CA LEU A 149 -0.32 -8.14 -7.79
C LEU A 149 0.41 -7.54 -8.99
N LEU A 150 1.72 -7.79 -9.11
CA LEU A 150 2.55 -7.30 -10.20
C LEU A 150 2.19 -7.96 -11.54
N SER A 151 1.89 -9.27 -11.54
CA SER A 151 1.44 -9.96 -12.75
C SER A 151 0.12 -9.39 -13.27
N ILE A 152 -0.84 -9.09 -12.37
CA ILE A 152 -2.11 -8.44 -12.72
C ILE A 152 -1.90 -7.10 -13.43
N VAL A 153 -0.90 -6.31 -13.03
CA VAL A 153 -0.64 -4.99 -13.63
C VAL A 153 0.24 -5.05 -14.89
N GLY A 154 0.64 -6.24 -15.34
CA GLY A 154 1.32 -6.44 -16.62
C GLY A 154 2.82 -6.72 -16.53
N TYR A 155 3.32 -7.19 -15.38
CA TYR A 155 4.62 -7.86 -15.31
C TYR A 155 4.44 -9.31 -15.81
N ALA A 156 4.83 -9.56 -17.07
CA ALA A 156 4.32 -10.68 -17.86
C ALA A 156 4.97 -12.03 -17.53
N ASP A 157 6.15 -12.03 -16.91
CA ASP A 157 6.85 -13.24 -16.49
C ASP A 157 6.94 -13.32 -14.96
N SER A 158 6.88 -14.55 -14.44
CA SER A 158 7.12 -14.91 -13.05
C SER A 158 8.46 -14.38 -12.53
N GLU A 159 9.51 -14.39 -13.37
CA GLU A 159 10.81 -13.86 -13.00
C GLU A 159 10.81 -12.34 -12.86
N GLU A 160 10.18 -11.61 -13.80
CA GLU A 160 10.07 -10.14 -13.75
C GLU A 160 9.27 -9.72 -12.50
N SER A 161 8.15 -10.41 -12.25
CA SER A 161 7.28 -10.17 -11.10
C SER A 161 7.98 -10.47 -9.77
N ALA A 162 8.69 -11.59 -9.66
CA ALA A 162 9.45 -11.96 -8.46
C ALA A 162 10.62 -10.99 -8.20
N SER A 163 11.33 -10.57 -9.25
CA SER A 163 12.41 -9.58 -9.16
C SER A 163 11.90 -8.23 -8.64
N VAL A 164 10.76 -7.76 -9.15
CA VAL A 164 10.15 -6.50 -8.69
C VAL A 164 9.55 -6.66 -7.29
N ALA A 165 8.92 -7.78 -6.96
CA ALA A 165 8.45 -8.08 -5.61
C ALA A 165 9.61 -8.00 -4.60
N LYS A 166 10.74 -8.63 -4.90
CA LYS A 166 11.95 -8.58 -4.07
C LYS A 166 12.44 -7.15 -3.84
N LYS A 167 12.40 -6.29 -4.87
CA LYS A 167 12.75 -4.86 -4.73
C LYS A 167 11.81 -4.13 -3.78
N ILE A 168 10.51 -4.43 -3.84
CA ILE A 168 9.50 -3.90 -2.89
C ILE A 168 9.76 -4.47 -1.47
N GLY A 169 10.12 -5.74 -1.35
CA GLY A 169 10.52 -6.38 -0.09
C GLY A 169 11.71 -5.69 0.58
N VAL A 170 12.80 -5.48 -0.16
CA VAL A 170 13.99 -4.74 0.29
C VAL A 170 13.62 -3.33 0.73
N SER A 171 12.80 -2.63 -0.06
CA SER A 171 12.27 -1.30 0.28
C SER A 171 11.48 -1.31 1.60
N GLY A 172 10.71 -2.37 1.88
CA GLY A 172 10.03 -2.58 3.17
C GLY A 172 10.97 -2.71 4.36
N VAL A 173 12.06 -3.48 4.21
CA VAL A 173 13.10 -3.59 5.24
C VAL A 173 13.73 -2.24 5.51
N LEU A 174 14.14 -1.52 4.46
CA LEU A 174 14.72 -0.18 4.58
C LEU A 174 13.74 0.81 5.24
N THR A 175 12.47 0.80 4.82
CA THR A 175 11.42 1.65 5.42
C THR A 175 11.31 1.40 6.92
N SER A 176 11.41 0.14 7.36
CA SER A 176 11.34 -0.23 8.78
C SER A 176 12.56 0.27 9.57
N LEU A 177 13.76 0.27 8.96
CA LEU A 177 14.96 0.85 9.56
C LEU A 177 14.82 2.36 9.79
N TYR A 178 14.10 3.08 8.93
CA TYR A 178 13.83 4.51 9.11
C TYR A 178 12.64 4.79 10.05
N ALA A 179 11.73 3.83 10.24
CA ALA A 179 10.58 3.98 11.14
C ALA A 179 10.96 3.98 12.62
N TYR A 180 12.01 3.25 13.03
CA TYR A 180 12.42 3.21 14.44
C TYR A 180 13.05 4.54 14.92
N PRO A 181 14.00 5.17 14.18
CA PRO A 181 14.47 6.53 14.45
C PRO A 181 13.34 7.58 14.46
N TYR A 182 12.26 7.36 13.69
CA TYR A 182 11.07 8.23 13.72
C TYR A 182 10.39 8.23 15.08
N ILE A 183 10.11 7.06 15.64
CA ILE A 183 9.44 6.97 16.94
C ILE A 183 10.33 7.53 18.06
N VAL A 184 11.63 7.20 18.05
CA VAL A 184 12.59 7.72 19.03
C VAL A 184 12.77 9.24 18.89
N GLY A 185 12.83 9.75 17.65
CA GLY A 185 12.94 11.17 17.35
C GLY A 185 11.72 11.97 17.83
N ILE A 186 10.51 11.41 17.73
CA ILE A 186 9.31 12.03 18.28
C ILE A 186 9.38 12.12 19.81
N ALA A 187 9.73 11.01 20.48
CA ALA A 187 9.86 11.00 21.94
C ALA A 187 10.92 12.00 22.42
N GLY A 188 12.06 12.08 21.72
CA GLY A 188 13.12 13.05 21.99
C GLY A 188 12.69 14.50 21.72
N ALA A 189 11.95 14.77 20.64
CA ALA A 189 11.44 16.10 20.33
C ALA A 189 10.37 16.56 21.34
N ILE A 190 9.50 15.66 21.82
CA ILE A 190 8.55 15.94 22.91
C ILE A 190 9.30 16.22 24.21
N ALA A 191 10.33 15.44 24.54
CA ALA A 191 11.14 15.68 25.73
C ALA A 191 11.88 17.02 25.67
N LEU A 192 12.42 17.38 24.50
CA LEU A 192 13.09 18.65 24.26
C LEU A 192 12.12 19.83 24.34
N GLU A 193 10.91 19.72 23.77
CA GLU A 193 9.87 20.74 23.91
C GLU A 193 9.54 20.98 25.40
N LYS A 194 9.28 19.91 26.16
CA LYS A 194 8.96 20.00 27.58
C LYS A 194 10.10 20.53 28.45
N ALA A 195 11.35 20.34 28.03
CA ALA A 195 12.53 20.77 28.75
C ALA A 195 13.05 22.16 28.33
N ASN A 196 12.59 22.71 27.19
CA ASN A 196 13.16 23.92 26.62
C ASN A 196 12.26 25.15 26.87
N PRO A 197 12.72 26.14 27.66
CA PRO A 197 11.96 27.35 27.94
C PRO A 197 11.72 28.24 26.70
N LEU A 198 12.41 28.00 25.58
CA LEU A 198 12.24 28.74 24.32
C LEU A 198 11.15 28.17 23.39
N ILE A 199 10.67 26.94 23.63
CA ILE A 199 9.60 26.30 22.84
C ILE A 199 8.44 25.98 23.78
N HIS A 200 7.82 27.03 24.33
CA HIS A 200 6.53 26.89 25.01
C HIS A 200 5.41 27.08 23.99
N LEU A 201 4.81 25.99 23.57
CA LEU A 201 3.57 26.02 22.80
C LEU A 201 2.40 26.18 23.77
N GLU A 202 1.74 27.33 23.70
CA GLU A 202 0.47 27.59 24.39
C GLU A 202 -0.67 26.81 23.72
N ASP A 203 -1.92 27.08 24.09
CA ASP A 203 -3.10 26.55 23.41
C ASP A 203 -3.10 26.89 21.90
N ILE A 204 -3.76 26.07 21.09
CA ILE A 204 -3.98 26.28 19.66
C ILE A 204 -4.74 27.57 19.36
N SER A 205 -5.40 28.18 20.36
CA SER A 205 -5.99 29.52 20.23
C SER A 205 -4.95 30.63 20.05
N SER A 206 -3.68 30.41 20.44
CA SER A 206 -2.62 31.40 20.34
C SER A 206 -2.06 31.48 18.91
N ARG A 207 -1.92 32.71 18.39
CA ARG A 207 -1.42 32.95 17.02
C ARG A 207 0.03 32.47 16.84
N SER A 208 0.85 32.57 17.88
CA SER A 208 2.23 32.07 17.88
C SER A 208 2.28 30.54 17.78
N THR A 209 1.42 29.84 18.52
CA THR A 209 1.27 28.38 18.46
C THR A 209 0.79 27.93 17.08
N GLN A 210 -0.22 28.60 16.51
CA GLN A 210 -0.71 28.30 15.16
C GLN A 210 0.39 28.47 14.11
N LEU A 211 1.16 29.56 14.17
CA LEU A 211 2.25 29.83 13.23
C LEU A 211 3.38 28.80 13.37
N THR A 212 3.74 28.43 14.60
CA THR A 212 4.77 27.42 14.86
C THR A 212 4.36 26.04 14.36
N ILE A 213 3.10 25.65 14.56
CA ILE A 213 2.55 24.41 13.99
C ILE A 213 2.54 24.48 12.46
N ALA A 214 2.08 25.59 11.86
CA ALA A 214 2.06 25.75 10.41
C ALA A 214 3.47 25.64 9.80
N LEU A 215 4.47 26.27 10.41
CA LEU A 215 5.87 26.17 10.00
C LEU A 215 6.41 24.74 10.16
N SER A 216 6.02 24.02 11.21
CA SER A 216 6.40 22.61 11.38
C SER A 216 5.84 21.72 10.27
N TYR A 217 4.58 21.95 9.85
CA TYR A 217 3.98 21.26 8.71
C TYR A 217 4.71 21.60 7.41
N LEU A 218 5.01 22.87 7.18
CA LEU A 218 5.78 23.31 6.01
C LEU A 218 7.14 22.61 5.95
N LEU A 219 7.87 22.51 7.07
CA LEU A 219 9.13 21.78 7.16
C LEU A 219 8.94 20.29 6.83
N SER A 220 7.96 19.64 7.45
CA SER A 220 7.71 18.20 7.25
C SER A 220 7.39 17.88 5.78
N TYR A 221 6.49 18.65 5.16
CA TYR A 221 6.09 18.43 3.77
C TYR A 221 7.15 18.86 2.75
N SER A 222 7.90 19.94 2.99
CA SER A 222 9.01 20.34 2.12
C SER A 222 10.14 19.32 2.17
N ALA A 223 10.49 18.80 3.35
CA ALA A 223 11.45 17.72 3.50
C ALA A 223 10.99 16.43 2.79
N ALA A 224 9.71 16.06 2.94
CA ALA A 224 9.15 14.91 2.22
C ALA A 224 9.17 15.11 0.70
N PHE A 225 8.99 16.33 0.21
CA PHE A 225 9.16 16.65 -1.20
C PHE A 225 10.61 16.42 -1.66
N VAL A 226 11.61 16.92 -0.91
CA VAL A 226 13.03 16.69 -1.22
C VAL A 226 13.36 15.19 -1.21
N ASN A 227 12.90 14.45 -0.20
CA ASN A 227 13.06 13.01 -0.13
C ASN A 227 12.45 12.31 -1.35
N SER A 228 11.27 12.74 -1.78
CA SER A 228 10.60 12.17 -2.97
C SER A 228 11.43 12.34 -4.25
N GLN A 229 12.16 13.44 -4.42
CA GLN A 229 13.06 13.63 -5.57
C GLN A 229 14.23 12.64 -5.54
N SER A 230 14.81 12.41 -4.36
CA SER A 230 15.87 11.41 -4.20
C SER A 230 15.36 9.99 -4.46
N ASN A 231 14.14 9.66 -4.00
CA ASN A 231 13.49 8.37 -4.26
C ASN A 231 13.21 8.16 -5.76
N ILE A 232 12.76 9.19 -6.48
CA ILE A 232 12.57 9.15 -7.94
C ILE A 232 13.89 8.81 -8.62
N ARG A 233 14.98 9.49 -8.26
CA ARG A 233 16.31 9.23 -8.86
C ARG A 233 16.80 7.81 -8.61
N LEU A 234 16.68 7.30 -7.39
CA LEU A 234 17.06 5.91 -7.07
C LEU A 234 16.20 4.88 -7.83
N LEU A 235 14.91 5.14 -8.02
CA LEU A 235 14.00 4.23 -8.74
C LEU A 235 14.16 4.28 -10.26
N ARG A 236 14.60 5.41 -10.81
CA ARG A 236 14.91 5.56 -12.23
C ARG A 236 16.26 4.97 -12.59
N ASP A 237 17.22 4.97 -11.66
CA ASP A 237 18.53 4.38 -11.91
C ASP A 237 18.43 2.86 -12.13
N PRO A 238 18.90 2.33 -13.28
CA PRO A 238 18.75 0.91 -13.61
C PRO A 238 19.59 -0.02 -12.72
N ASN A 239 20.66 0.49 -12.11
CA ASN A 239 21.55 -0.28 -11.23
C ASN A 239 21.04 -0.34 -9.79
N ILE A 240 20.19 0.61 -9.38
CA ILE A 240 19.60 0.66 -8.04
C ILE A 240 18.15 0.18 -8.07
N ASN A 241 17.28 0.85 -8.83
CA ASN A 241 15.91 0.48 -9.12
C ASN A 241 15.09 0.08 -7.87
N THR A 242 15.30 0.78 -6.75
CA THR A 242 14.58 0.64 -5.49
C THR A 242 14.78 1.90 -4.65
N CYS A 243 13.97 2.13 -3.61
CA CYS A 243 14.20 3.24 -2.69
C CYS A 243 13.81 2.83 -1.25
N PRO A 244 14.20 3.58 -0.21
CA PRO A 244 13.87 3.28 1.18
C PRO A 244 12.44 3.71 1.56
N ASN A 245 11.45 3.37 0.73
CA ASN A 245 10.03 3.64 0.99
C ASN A 245 9.16 2.65 0.20
N ILE A 246 8.55 1.70 0.92
CA ILE A 246 7.78 0.59 0.32
C ILE A 246 6.60 1.08 -0.51
N PHE A 247 5.93 2.15 -0.09
CA PHE A 247 4.79 2.71 -0.81
C PHE A 247 5.23 3.41 -2.08
N ALA A 248 6.34 4.16 -2.03
CA ALA A 248 6.92 4.81 -3.19
C ALA A 248 7.42 3.79 -4.23
N THR A 249 8.17 2.77 -3.79
CA THR A 249 8.66 1.69 -4.66
C THR A 249 7.50 0.90 -5.27
N GLY A 250 6.50 0.51 -4.47
CA GLY A 250 5.34 -0.23 -4.96
C GLY A 250 4.50 0.56 -5.96
N LEU A 251 4.16 1.81 -5.64
CA LEU A 251 3.40 2.67 -6.55
C LEU A 251 4.16 2.98 -7.84
N TYR A 252 5.48 3.16 -7.78
CA TYR A 252 6.32 3.35 -8.96
C TYR A 252 6.17 2.19 -9.95
N PHE A 253 6.38 0.95 -9.50
CA PHE A 253 6.30 -0.21 -10.38
C PHE A 253 4.88 -0.46 -10.91
N ILE A 254 3.86 -0.30 -10.06
CA ILE A 254 2.46 -0.43 -10.48
C ILE A 254 2.12 0.61 -11.55
N LEU A 255 2.41 1.89 -11.31
CA LEU A 255 2.04 2.97 -12.23
C LEU A 255 2.88 2.98 -13.51
N LYS A 256 4.13 2.54 -13.45
CA LYS A 256 5.01 2.42 -14.62
C LYS A 256 4.48 1.43 -15.65
N LYS A 257 3.81 0.33 -15.24
CA LYS A 257 3.18 -0.62 -16.18
C LYS A 257 1.77 -0.23 -16.60
N ILE A 258 1.00 0.44 -15.73
CA ILE A 258 -0.35 0.89 -16.07
C ILE A 258 -0.31 2.05 -17.07
N VAL A 259 0.64 2.98 -16.93
CA VAL A 259 0.77 4.16 -17.83
C VAL A 259 2.22 4.31 -18.30
N PRO A 260 2.72 3.40 -19.16
CA PRO A 260 4.13 3.37 -19.57
C PRO A 260 4.53 4.63 -20.36
N GLU A 261 3.58 5.20 -21.09
CA GLU A 261 3.75 6.40 -21.95
C GLU A 261 4.07 7.68 -21.16
N LYS A 262 3.84 7.70 -19.83
CA LYS A 262 3.93 8.92 -19.01
C LYS A 262 4.75 8.67 -17.74
N GLU A 263 6.07 8.85 -17.84
CA GLU A 263 6.98 8.74 -16.69
C GLU A 263 6.55 9.62 -15.50
N LEU A 264 5.96 10.79 -15.79
CA LEU A 264 5.46 11.72 -14.77
C LEU A 264 4.38 11.10 -13.87
N VAL A 265 3.61 10.12 -14.37
CA VAL A 265 2.61 9.40 -13.56
C VAL A 265 3.28 8.50 -12.54
N ALA A 266 4.36 7.82 -12.91
CA ALA A 266 5.14 7.02 -11.97
C ALA A 266 5.81 7.90 -10.90
N ASP A 267 6.34 9.06 -11.29
CA ASP A 267 6.92 10.05 -10.35
C ASP A 267 5.87 10.61 -9.38
N LEU A 268 4.66 10.92 -9.86
CA LEU A 268 3.53 11.29 -9.01
C LEU A 268 3.19 10.18 -8.02
N GLY A 269 3.28 8.92 -8.46
CA GLY A 269 3.19 7.74 -7.60
C GLY A 269 4.24 7.70 -6.50
N VAL A 270 5.50 7.94 -6.84
CA VAL A 270 6.62 8.02 -5.88
C VAL A 270 6.40 9.13 -4.87
N ARG A 271 5.96 10.30 -5.32
CA ARG A 271 5.61 11.44 -4.45
C ARG A 271 4.48 11.06 -3.51
N ALA A 272 3.35 10.57 -4.03
CA ALA A 272 2.22 10.12 -3.23
C ALA A 272 2.61 9.03 -2.22
N GLY A 273 3.51 8.11 -2.61
CA GLY A 273 4.10 7.08 -1.77
C GLY A 273 5.09 7.63 -0.72
N THR A 274 5.72 8.76 -0.96
CA THR A 274 6.56 9.44 0.03
C THR A 274 5.70 10.16 1.07
N PHE A 275 4.61 10.82 0.64
CA PHE A 275 3.69 11.57 1.51
C PHE A 275 2.70 10.69 2.32
N ALA A 276 2.29 9.53 1.79
CA ALA A 276 2.69 8.35 2.53
C ALA A 276 2.24 8.20 3.99
N PRO A 277 3.20 7.76 4.83
CA PRO A 277 3.07 7.67 6.27
C PRO A 277 2.56 8.95 6.95
N GLY A 278 2.96 10.14 6.47
CA GLY A 278 2.52 11.43 7.03
C GLY A 278 0.99 11.57 7.00
N LEU A 279 0.38 11.40 5.83
CA LEU A 279 -1.08 11.55 5.65
C LEU A 279 -1.90 10.52 6.44
N ILE A 280 -1.37 9.31 6.65
CA ILE A 280 -2.07 8.25 7.41
C ILE A 280 -2.13 8.60 8.91
N GLN A 281 -1.14 9.33 9.42
CA GLN A 281 -1.05 9.72 10.82
C GLN A 281 -1.80 11.03 11.14
N GLU A 282 -2.19 11.82 10.14
CA GLU A 282 -2.87 13.11 10.35
C GLU A 282 -4.14 13.04 11.21
N PRO A 283 -5.05 12.04 11.06
CA PRO A 283 -6.23 11.97 11.92
C PRO A 283 -5.88 11.91 13.42
N PHE A 284 -4.81 11.20 13.77
CA PHE A 284 -4.31 11.13 15.15
C PHE A 284 -3.65 12.44 15.57
N ALA A 285 -2.84 13.05 14.70
CA ALA A 285 -2.15 14.31 14.99
C ALA A 285 -3.14 15.49 15.16
N ILE A 286 -4.12 15.63 14.27
CA ILE A 286 -5.16 16.67 14.39
C ILE A 286 -5.95 16.47 15.67
N SER A 287 -6.33 15.24 16.00
CA SER A 287 -7.02 14.94 17.26
C SER A 287 -6.18 15.31 18.48
N SER A 288 -4.86 15.14 18.43
CA SER A 288 -3.96 15.47 19.54
C SER A 288 -3.87 16.96 19.87
N LEU A 289 -4.20 17.85 18.92
CA LEU A 289 -4.30 19.29 19.17
C LEU A 289 -5.35 19.64 20.23
N PHE A 290 -6.37 18.79 20.37
CA PHE A 290 -7.52 19.01 21.27
C PHE A 290 -7.48 18.15 22.52
N ILE A 291 -6.44 17.33 22.69
CA ILE A 291 -6.27 16.47 23.88
C ILE A 291 -5.29 17.16 24.84
N PRO A 292 -5.73 17.61 26.03
CA PRO A 292 -4.90 18.38 26.97
C PRO A 292 -3.59 17.69 27.39
N ALA A 293 -3.56 16.35 27.39
CA ALA A 293 -2.37 15.57 27.75
C ALA A 293 -1.29 15.49 26.64
N LEU A 294 -1.62 15.84 25.39
CA LEU A 294 -0.72 15.79 24.24
C LEU A 294 -0.43 17.19 23.69
N GLY A 295 -1.49 17.96 23.45
CA GLY A 295 -1.45 19.35 23.01
C GLY A 295 -0.75 19.61 21.67
N PRO A 296 -0.63 20.91 21.30
CA PRO A 296 0.13 21.41 20.15
C PRO A 296 1.56 20.88 20.03
N GLY A 297 2.20 20.61 21.18
CA GLY A 297 3.53 20.06 21.31
C GLY A 297 3.76 18.73 20.59
N ALA A 298 2.83 17.79 20.77
CA ALA A 298 2.89 16.49 20.11
C ALA A 298 2.88 16.62 18.58
N VAL A 299 2.11 17.56 18.03
CA VAL A 299 2.04 17.81 16.58
C VAL A 299 3.33 18.46 16.07
N PHE A 300 3.82 19.47 16.79
CA PHE A 300 5.10 20.11 16.47
C PHE A 300 6.25 19.09 16.46
N ALA A 301 6.41 18.34 17.55
CA ALA A 301 7.46 17.34 17.70
C ALA A 301 7.41 16.26 16.61
N ARG A 302 6.21 15.77 16.28
CA ARG A 302 5.98 14.85 15.16
C ARG A 302 6.47 15.42 13.84
N ASN A 303 6.10 16.67 13.55
CA ASN A 303 6.43 17.33 12.29
C ASN A 303 7.92 17.63 12.15
N ILE A 304 8.58 18.08 13.23
CA ILE A 304 10.03 18.29 13.24
C ILE A 304 10.77 16.96 13.04
N ALA A 305 10.41 15.92 13.81
CA ALA A 305 11.03 14.60 13.66
C ALA A 305 10.84 14.04 12.24
N GLY A 306 9.64 14.18 11.67
CA GLY A 306 9.36 13.79 10.30
C GLY A 306 10.13 14.59 9.25
N GLY A 307 10.27 15.90 9.44
CA GLY A 307 11.09 16.74 8.58
C GLY A 307 12.56 16.31 8.57
N LEU A 308 13.16 16.16 9.76
CA LEU A 308 14.56 15.76 9.92
C LEU A 308 14.83 14.37 9.32
N LEU A 309 13.91 13.42 9.47
CA LEU A 309 14.09 12.08 8.92
C LEU A 309 13.98 12.04 7.40
N ASN A 310 13.06 12.80 6.82
CA ASN A 310 12.98 12.92 5.37
C ASN A 310 14.25 13.57 4.80
N LEU A 311 14.80 14.60 5.46
CA LEU A 311 16.07 15.21 5.06
C LEU A 311 17.26 14.26 5.24
N GLY A 312 17.32 13.53 6.36
CA GLY A 312 18.37 12.54 6.62
C GLY A 312 18.36 11.41 5.59
N GLN A 313 17.18 10.86 5.29
CA GLN A 313 17.00 9.85 4.25
C GLN A 313 17.40 10.40 2.87
N ALA A 314 16.97 11.61 2.52
CA ALA A 314 17.38 12.25 1.27
C ALA A 314 18.91 12.39 1.18
N GLY A 315 19.57 12.82 2.26
CA GLY A 315 21.03 12.94 2.32
C GLY A 315 21.74 11.60 2.13
N ILE A 316 21.27 10.53 2.78
CA ILE A 316 21.79 9.17 2.61
C ILE A 316 21.62 8.70 1.16
N ASN A 317 20.44 8.95 0.57
CA ASN A 317 20.15 8.62 -0.82
C ASN A 317 21.11 9.33 -1.78
N GLU A 318 21.38 10.63 -1.58
CA GLU A 318 22.35 11.38 -2.39
C GLU A 318 23.78 10.83 -2.26
N ILE A 319 24.20 10.44 -1.06
CA ILE A 319 25.52 9.80 -0.86
C ILE A 319 25.59 8.49 -1.63
N TRP A 320 24.51 7.70 -1.62
CA TRP A 320 24.45 6.44 -2.35
C TRP A 320 24.52 6.66 -3.88
N LEU A 321 23.74 7.62 -4.41
CA LEU A 321 23.79 8.02 -5.82
C LEU A 321 25.20 8.45 -6.24
N LYS A 322 25.85 9.31 -5.44
CA LYS A 322 27.23 9.77 -5.68
C LYS A 322 28.23 8.62 -5.70
N ARG A 323 28.14 7.68 -4.75
CA ARG A 323 29.01 6.48 -4.70
C ARG A 323 28.84 5.58 -5.92
N LYS A 324 27.68 5.60 -6.57
CA LYS A 324 27.40 4.87 -7.80
C LYS A 324 27.73 5.66 -9.08
N GLY A 325 28.35 6.84 -8.95
CA GLY A 325 28.77 7.67 -10.08
C GLY A 325 27.64 8.46 -10.74
N ILE A 326 26.46 8.51 -10.12
CA ILE A 326 25.27 9.20 -10.65
C ILE A 326 25.33 10.66 -10.19
N LYS A 327 25.40 11.60 -11.13
CA LYS A 327 25.47 13.03 -10.84
C LYS A 327 24.09 13.61 -10.52
N SER A 328 24.07 14.57 -9.60
CA SER A 328 22.89 15.31 -9.14
C SER A 328 22.31 16.22 -10.21
#